data_AF-A0A395ITA0-F1
#
_entry.id   AF-A0A395ITA0-F1
#
_cell.length_a   1.000
_cell.length_b   1.000
_cell.length_c   1.000
_cell.angle_alpha   90.00
_cell.angle_beta   90.00
_cell.angle_gamma   90.00
#
_symmetry.space_group_name_H-M   'P 1'
#
loop_
_entity.id
_entity.type
_entity.pdbx_description
1 polymer ?
#
loop_
_entity_poly.entity_id
_entity_poly.type
_entity_poly.pdbx_seq_one_letter_code
_entity_poly.pdbx_strand_id
1 'polypeptide(L)'
;MDNSQQQHQSQGRGSASKPVVGSDEWHKVRKDNHKEVERRRRETINEGINELAKIVPGCEKNKGSILQRAVQFITQLKENETQNIEKWTLEKLLTEQAIAELSASNDKLKTECERAWREVETWKKTCQSAGLAPKKEDAGTSEN
;
A
#
# COMPACT_ATOMS: atom_id res chain seq x y z
N MET A 1 57.68 13.53 32.23
CA MET A 1 56.73 14.51 31.67
C MET A 1 56.16 13.86 30.42
N ASP A 2 54.92 13.43 30.25
CA ASP A 2 53.68 13.43 31.03
C ASP A 2 52.76 12.49 30.20
N ASN A 3 52.53 11.26 30.66
CA ASN A 3 51.22 10.70 31.04
C ASN A 3 50.02 11.12 30.15
N SER A 4 49.37 10.15 29.48
CA SER A 4 47.90 9.98 29.43
C SER A 4 47.49 8.89 28.42
N GLN A 5 47.54 7.62 28.85
CA GLN A 5 46.70 6.57 28.27
C GLN A 5 45.37 6.58 29.03
N GLN A 6 44.28 6.88 28.33
CA GLN A 6 42.93 6.86 28.87
C GLN A 6 42.43 5.40 28.91
N GLN A 7 42.57 4.74 30.07
CA GLN A 7 41.84 3.52 30.40
C GLN A 7 40.45 3.90 30.91
N HIS A 8 39.40 3.53 30.18
CA HIS A 8 38.03 3.54 30.70
C HIS A 8 37.89 2.41 31.73
N GLN A 9 37.79 2.77 33.01
CA GLN A 9 37.39 1.89 34.10
C GLN A 9 35.92 1.48 33.92
N SER A 10 35.68 0.19 33.73
CA SER A 10 34.39 -0.44 34.02
C SER A 10 34.22 -0.48 35.55
N GLN A 11 33.51 0.51 36.10
CA GLN A 11 33.17 0.55 37.51
C GLN A 11 32.33 -0.69 37.89
N GLY A 12 32.92 -1.50 38.77
CA GLY A 12 32.29 -2.67 39.38
C GLY A 12 31.01 -2.28 40.12
N ARG A 13 29.89 -2.83 39.65
CA ARG A 13 28.63 -2.82 40.39
C ARG A 13 28.80 -3.79 41.55
N GLY A 14 28.78 -3.26 42.77
CA GLY A 14 29.11 -3.98 44.01
C GLY A 14 28.49 -5.37 44.11
N SER A 15 29.33 -6.31 44.51
CA SER A 15 28.99 -7.66 44.95
C SER A 15 28.11 -7.58 46.21
N ALA A 16 26.80 -7.37 46.04
CA ALA A 16 25.83 -7.72 47.06
C ALA A 16 25.79 -9.25 47.14
N SER A 17 26.38 -9.81 48.20
CA SER A 17 26.32 -11.23 48.52
C SER A 17 24.88 -11.71 48.47
N LYS A 18 24.61 -12.77 47.69
CA LYS A 18 23.27 -13.35 47.58
C LYS A 18 22.82 -13.75 48.99
N PRO A 19 21.64 -13.30 49.47
CA PRO A 19 21.19 -13.60 50.82
C PRO A 19 21.04 -15.11 51.01
N VAL A 20 21.33 -15.60 52.22
CA VAL A 20 21.34 -17.03 52.55
C VAL A 20 19.93 -17.61 52.33
N VAL A 21 19.84 -18.75 51.63
CA VAL A 21 18.56 -19.43 51.34
C VAL A 21 17.84 -19.74 52.65
N GLY A 22 16.59 -19.28 52.79
CA GLY A 22 15.77 -19.44 54.00
C GLY A 22 15.92 -18.33 55.05
N SER A 23 16.81 -17.34 54.83
CA SER A 23 16.86 -16.13 55.66
C SER A 23 15.69 -15.19 55.36
N ASP A 24 15.32 -14.34 56.32
CA ASP A 24 14.28 -13.32 56.15
C ASP A 24 14.60 -12.34 55.01
N GLU A 25 15.90 -12.03 54.82
CA GLU A 25 16.39 -11.19 53.72
C GLU A 25 16.20 -11.88 52.37
N TRP A 26 16.45 -13.19 52.28
CA TRP A 26 16.20 -13.97 51.07
C TRP A 26 14.70 -14.03 50.73
N HIS A 27 13.84 -14.21 51.73
CA HIS A 27 12.38 -14.17 51.53
C HIS A 27 11.90 -12.79 51.07
N LYS A 28 12.43 -11.70 51.63
CA LYS A 28 12.12 -10.32 51.24
C LYS A 28 12.56 -10.02 49.81
N VAL A 29 13.81 -10.31 49.45
CA VAL A 29 14.33 -10.12 48.09
C VAL A 29 13.52 -10.92 47.07
N ARG A 30 13.16 -12.17 47.38
CA ARG A 30 12.33 -13.00 46.50
C ARG A 30 10.94 -12.39 46.29
N LYS A 31 10.30 -11.90 47.35
CA LYS A 31 8.98 -11.25 47.31
C LYS A 31 9.02 -9.95 46.50
N ASP A 32 10.02 -9.12 46.73
CA ASP A 32 10.17 -7.83 46.03
C ASP A 32 10.51 -8.02 44.55
N ASN A 33 11.39 -8.99 44.23
CA ASN A 33 11.64 -9.38 42.85
C ASN A 33 10.37 -9.89 42.16
N HIS A 34 9.56 -10.70 42.85
CA HIS A 34 8.29 -11.18 42.27
C HIS A 34 7.31 -10.04 42.00
N LYS A 35 7.21 -9.06 42.91
CA LYS A 35 6.39 -7.84 42.70
C LYS A 35 6.90 -7.02 41.52
N GLU A 36 8.20 -6.85 41.40
CA GLU A 36 8.83 -6.08 40.32
C GLU A 36 8.58 -6.73 38.95
N VAL A 37 8.70 -8.05 38.87
CA VAL A 37 8.37 -8.81 37.65
C VAL A 37 6.91 -8.59 37.25
N GLU A 38 5.98 -8.68 38.20
CA GLU A 38 4.56 -8.48 37.91
C GLU A 38 4.23 -7.02 37.55
N ARG A 39 4.89 -6.04 38.17
CA ARG A 39 4.77 -4.62 37.82
C ARG A 39 5.18 -4.38 36.36
N ARG A 40 6.36 -4.87 35.95
CA ARG A 40 6.84 -4.74 34.56
C ARG A 40 5.90 -5.39 33.57
N ARG A 41 5.38 -6.59 33.87
CA ARG A 41 4.37 -7.25 33.03
C ARG A 41 3.14 -6.37 32.82
N ARG A 42 2.62 -5.75 33.88
CA ARG A 42 1.45 -4.86 33.80
C ARG A 42 1.74 -3.61 32.98
N GLU A 43 2.94 -3.05 33.10
CA GLU A 43 3.36 -1.88 32.31
C GLU A 43 3.40 -2.21 30.82
N THR A 44 4.04 -3.30 30.42
CA THR A 44 4.07 -3.74 29.02
C THR A 44 2.67 -3.97 28.45
N ILE A 45 1.75 -4.57 29.22
CA ILE A 45 0.36 -4.75 28.79
C ILE A 45 -0.34 -3.40 28.61
N ASN A 46 -0.14 -2.45 29.54
CA ASN A 46 -0.77 -1.14 29.47
C ASN A 46 -0.24 -0.31 28.31
N GLU A 47 1.07 -0.37 28.06
CA GLU A 47 1.70 0.23 26.88
C GLU A 47 1.08 -0.33 25.59
N GLY A 48 0.98 -1.65 25.46
CA GLY A 48 0.34 -2.28 24.30
C GLY A 48 -1.11 -1.83 24.08
N ILE A 49 -1.92 -1.72 25.14
CA ILE A 49 -3.29 -1.22 25.05
C ILE A 49 -3.33 0.25 24.63
N ASN A 50 -2.41 1.08 25.14
CA ASN A 50 -2.33 2.49 24.76
C ASN A 50 -1.88 2.69 23.31
N GLU A 51 -0.99 1.85 22.79
CA GLU A 51 -0.62 1.89 21.36
C GLU A 51 -1.82 1.54 20.46
N LEU A 52 -2.61 0.52 20.82
CA LEU A 52 -3.84 0.20 20.11
C LEU A 52 -4.80 1.40 20.06
N ALA A 53 -4.95 2.13 21.15
CA ALA A 53 -5.84 3.30 21.22
C ALA A 53 -5.44 4.45 20.29
N LYS A 54 -4.17 4.54 19.87
CA LYS A 54 -3.70 5.61 18.95
C LYS A 54 -4.11 5.36 17.50
N ILE A 55 -4.23 4.10 17.10
CA ILE A 55 -4.49 3.70 15.70
C ILE A 55 -5.94 3.29 15.46
N VAL A 56 -6.66 2.91 16.52
CA VAL A 56 -8.07 2.53 16.43
C VAL A 56 -8.95 3.77 16.62
N PRO A 57 -9.78 4.14 15.64
CA PRO A 57 -10.64 5.31 15.74
C PRO A 57 -11.76 5.10 16.78
N GLY A 58 -12.15 6.19 17.45
CA GLY A 58 -13.26 6.17 18.41
C GLY A 58 -12.97 5.39 19.70
N CYS A 59 -11.70 5.21 20.05
CA CYS A 59 -11.31 4.61 21.32
C CYS A 59 -11.46 5.59 22.49
N GLU A 60 -12.24 5.18 23.50
CA GLU A 60 -12.31 5.85 24.80
C GLU A 60 -11.16 5.44 25.73
N LYS A 61 -11.04 6.08 26.90
CA LYS A 61 -9.98 5.83 27.89
C LYS A 61 -10.06 4.47 28.62
N ASN A 62 -11.09 3.66 28.38
CA ASN A 62 -11.28 2.37 29.04
C ASN A 62 -10.56 1.24 28.28
N LYS A 63 -9.71 0.47 28.98
CA LYS A 63 -8.96 -0.66 28.42
C LYS A 63 -9.87 -1.71 27.76
N GLY A 64 -11.02 -2.01 28.36
CA GLY A 64 -11.98 -2.98 27.81
C GLY A 64 -12.60 -2.51 26.49
N SER A 65 -12.99 -1.23 26.42
CA SER A 65 -13.55 -0.67 25.19
C SER A 65 -12.51 -0.55 24.09
N ILE A 66 -11.26 -0.18 24.41
CA ILE A 66 -10.15 -0.15 23.45
C ILE A 66 -9.97 -1.52 22.79
N LEU A 67 -9.91 -2.59 23.58
CA LEU A 67 -9.76 -3.95 23.06
C LEU A 67 -10.96 -4.35 22.18
N GLN A 68 -12.18 -4.06 22.61
CA GLN A 68 -13.38 -4.37 21.82
C GLN A 68 -13.43 -3.59 20.50
N ARG A 69 -13.09 -2.28 20.51
CA ARG A 69 -13.04 -1.49 19.27
C ARG A 69 -11.91 -1.94 18.35
N ALA A 70 -10.76 -2.34 18.90
CA ALA A 70 -9.65 -2.87 18.10
C ALA A 70 -10.09 -4.13 17.33
N VAL A 71 -10.78 -5.06 17.98
CA VAL A 71 -11.32 -6.26 17.31
C VAL A 71 -12.27 -5.88 16.19
N GLN A 72 -13.23 -4.99 16.46
CA GLN A 72 -14.20 -4.56 15.44
C GLN A 72 -13.52 -3.85 14.26
N PHE A 73 -12.57 -2.97 14.54
CA PHE A 73 -11.85 -2.24 13.51
C PHE A 73 -11.00 -3.17 12.64
N ILE A 74 -10.34 -4.17 13.22
CA ILE A 74 -9.61 -5.19 12.45
C ILE A 74 -10.59 -5.98 11.56
N THR A 75 -11.75 -6.39 12.07
CA THR A 75 -12.76 -7.07 11.26
C THR A 75 -13.22 -6.20 10.09
N GLN A 76 -13.53 -4.92 10.35
CA GLN A 76 -13.93 -3.97 9.32
C GLN A 76 -12.82 -3.75 8.28
N LEU A 77 -11.56 -3.64 8.71
CA LEU A 77 -10.43 -3.49 7.78
C LEU A 77 -10.31 -4.69 6.85
N LYS A 78 -10.48 -5.92 7.36
CA LYS A 78 -10.44 -7.14 6.54
C LYS A 78 -11.61 -7.22 5.56
N GLU A 79 -12.79 -6.79 5.98
CA GLU A 79 -13.97 -6.73 5.12
C GLU A 79 -13.79 -5.66 4.02
N ASN A 80 -13.32 -4.46 4.39
CA ASN A 80 -13.00 -3.39 3.44
C ASN A 80 -11.91 -3.81 2.45
N GLU A 81 -10.86 -4.51 2.90
CA GLU A 81 -9.83 -5.05 2.03
C GLU A 81 -10.42 -6.01 0.99
N THR A 82 -11.30 -6.92 1.44
CA THR A 82 -12.00 -7.86 0.55
C THR A 82 -12.84 -7.11 -0.50
N GLN A 83 -13.67 -6.16 -0.06
CA GLN A 83 -14.51 -5.35 -0.96
C GLN A 83 -13.68 -4.51 -1.95
N ASN A 84 -12.55 -3.96 -1.51
CA ASN A 84 -11.65 -3.20 -2.37
C ASN A 84 -11.02 -4.09 -3.45
N ILE A 85 -10.60 -5.30 -3.10
CA ILE A 85 -10.07 -6.28 -4.06
C ILE A 85 -11.14 -6.65 -5.09
N GLU A 86 -12.37 -6.93 -4.64
CA GLU A 86 -13.50 -7.25 -5.53
C GLU A 86 -13.82 -6.11 -6.48
N LYS A 87 -13.94 -4.89 -5.95
CA LYS A 87 -14.19 -3.68 -6.75
C LYS A 87 -13.09 -3.46 -7.78
N TRP A 88 -11.83 -3.50 -7.37
CA TRP A 88 -10.70 -3.31 -8.27
C TRP A 88 -10.65 -4.39 -9.35
N THR A 89 -10.92 -5.64 -8.99
CA THR A 89 -10.97 -6.76 -9.95
C THR A 89 -12.06 -6.54 -11.00
N LEU A 90 -13.25 -6.12 -10.57
CA LEU A 90 -14.36 -5.81 -11.48
C LEU A 90 -14.01 -4.65 -12.42
N GLU A 91 -13.50 -3.53 -11.88
CA GLU A 91 -13.09 -2.37 -12.67
C GLU A 91 -12.01 -2.73 -13.69
N LYS A 92 -11.03 -3.54 -13.29
CA LYS A 92 -9.98 -4.05 -14.18
C LYS A 92 -10.57 -4.88 -15.33
N LEU A 93 -11.44 -5.84 -15.03
CA LEU A 93 -12.06 -6.71 -16.06
C LEU A 93 -12.88 -5.90 -17.06
N LEU A 94 -13.68 -4.94 -16.58
CA LEU A 94 -14.48 -4.06 -17.44
C LEU A 94 -13.60 -3.19 -18.34
N THR A 95 -12.51 -2.64 -17.78
CA THR A 95 -11.57 -1.82 -18.54
C THR A 95 -10.82 -2.65 -19.58
N GLU A 96 -10.39 -3.86 -19.22
CA GLU A 96 -9.74 -4.79 -20.15
C GLU A 96 -10.68 -5.19 -21.31
N GLN A 97 -11.95 -5.45 -21.01
CA GLN A 97 -12.97 -5.73 -22.03
C GLN A 97 -13.16 -4.53 -22.96
N ALA A 98 -13.29 -3.32 -22.42
CA ALA A 98 -13.44 -2.09 -23.22
C ALA A 98 -12.20 -1.83 -24.11
N ILE A 99 -11.00 -2.05 -23.58
CA ILE A 99 -9.75 -1.94 -24.37
C ILE A 99 -9.74 -2.96 -25.51
N ALA A 100 -10.14 -4.21 -25.26
CA ALA A 100 -10.20 -5.24 -26.29
C ALA A 100 -11.20 -4.88 -27.40
N GLU A 101 -12.38 -4.38 -27.04
CA GLU A 101 -13.40 -3.94 -28.00
C GLU A 101 -12.94 -2.74 -28.84
N LEU A 102 -12.35 -1.73 -28.19
CA LEU A 102 -11.78 -0.57 -28.88
C LEU A 102 -10.64 -0.96 -29.81
N SER A 103 -9.76 -1.86 -29.37
CA SER A 103 -8.65 -2.35 -30.20
C SER A 103 -9.17 -3.09 -31.43
N ALA A 104 -10.16 -3.98 -31.26
CA ALA A 104 -10.79 -4.70 -32.36
C ALA A 104 -11.51 -3.76 -33.34
N SER A 105 -12.18 -2.71 -32.84
CA SER A 105 -12.79 -1.68 -33.69
C SER A 105 -11.74 -0.89 -34.47
N ASN A 106 -10.63 -0.52 -33.83
CA ASN A 106 -9.54 0.19 -34.47
C ASN A 106 -8.90 -0.62 -35.60
N ASP A 107 -8.67 -1.91 -35.39
CA ASP A 107 -8.09 -2.80 -36.40
C ASP A 107 -9.01 -3.00 -37.60
N LYS A 108 -10.33 -3.07 -37.38
CA LYS A 108 -11.32 -3.08 -38.46
C LYS A 108 -11.26 -1.79 -39.28
N LEU A 109 -11.25 -0.63 -38.61
CA LEU A 109 -11.17 0.67 -39.29
C LEU A 109 -9.88 0.83 -40.09
N LYS A 110 -8.73 0.38 -39.56
CA LYS A 110 -7.46 0.35 -40.31
C LYS A 110 -7.60 -0.49 -41.58
N THR A 111 -8.17 -1.68 -41.47
CA THR A 111 -8.37 -2.58 -42.61
C THR A 111 -9.28 -1.96 -43.67
N GLU A 112 -10.38 -1.32 -43.25
CA GLU A 112 -11.31 -0.63 -44.16
C GLU A 112 -10.67 0.58 -44.83
N CYS A 113 -9.90 1.39 -44.09
CA CYS A 113 -9.13 2.50 -44.63
C CYS A 113 -8.13 2.01 -45.68
N GLU A 114 -7.37 0.95 -45.40
CA GLU A 114 -6.44 0.38 -46.37
C GLU A 114 -7.15 -0.11 -47.64
N ARG A 115 -8.30 -0.78 -47.50
CA ARG A 115 -9.11 -1.22 -48.65
C ARG A 115 -9.57 -0.03 -49.49
N ALA A 116 -10.14 0.99 -48.86
CA ALA A 116 -10.59 2.21 -49.54
C ALA A 116 -9.43 2.91 -50.26
N TRP A 117 -8.25 3.00 -49.62
CA TRP A 117 -7.05 3.56 -50.25
C TRP A 117 -6.60 2.76 -51.48
N ARG A 118 -6.61 1.42 -51.42
CA ARG A 118 -6.27 0.57 -52.58
C ARG A 118 -7.27 0.74 -53.73
N GLU A 119 -8.55 0.86 -53.42
CA GLU A 119 -9.60 1.10 -54.42
C GLU A 119 -9.41 2.46 -55.10
N VAL A 120 -9.21 3.52 -54.32
CA VAL A 120 -8.91 4.87 -54.84
C VAL A 120 -7.67 4.85 -55.73
N GLU A 121 -6.60 4.16 -55.31
CA GLU A 121 -5.38 4.05 -56.10
C GLU A 121 -5.59 3.29 -57.42
N THR A 122 -6.41 2.24 -57.39
CA THR A 122 -6.78 1.49 -58.60
C THR A 122 -7.54 2.37 -59.58
N TRP A 123 -8.57 3.09 -59.10
CA TRP A 123 -9.35 4.01 -59.93
C TRP A 123 -8.50 5.14 -60.51
N LYS A 124 -7.60 5.73 -59.71
CA LYS A 124 -6.65 6.75 -60.17
C LYS A 124 -5.82 6.25 -61.35
N LYS A 125 -5.26 5.03 -61.26
CA LYS A 125 -4.48 4.42 -62.34
C LYS A 125 -5.32 4.17 -63.59
N THR A 126 -6.54 3.66 -63.44
CA THR A 126 -7.47 3.44 -64.56
C THR A 126 -7.85 4.74 -65.27
N CYS A 127 -8.13 5.81 -64.53
CA CYS A 127 -8.40 7.13 -65.12
C CYS A 127 -7.19 7.67 -65.87
N GLN A 128 -5.99 7.59 -65.28
CA GLN A 128 -4.75 8.00 -65.92
C GLN A 128 -4.48 7.23 -67.21
N SER A 129 -4.66 5.91 -67.22
CA SER A 129 -4.50 5.09 -68.43
C SER A 129 -5.53 5.39 -69.51
N ALA A 130 -6.72 5.87 -69.13
CA ALA A 130 -7.76 6.33 -70.05
C ALA A 130 -7.55 7.78 -70.54
N GLY A 131 -6.45 8.44 -70.14
CA GLY A 131 -6.16 9.84 -70.48
C GLY A 131 -7.03 10.86 -69.75
N LEU A 132 -7.77 10.44 -68.71
CA LEU A 132 -8.60 11.30 -67.88
C LEU A 132 -7.74 11.87 -66.75
N ALA A 133 -7.38 13.15 -66.85
CA ALA A 133 -6.75 13.87 -65.75
C ALA A 133 -7.80 14.36 -64.75
N PRO A 134 -7.49 14.39 -63.44
CA PRO A 134 -8.36 15.03 -62.46
C PRO A 134 -8.60 16.49 -62.90
N LYS A 135 -9.87 16.91 -62.99
CA LYS A 135 -10.18 18.35 -63.08
C LYS A 135 -9.60 18.99 -61.81
N LYS A 136 -8.68 19.94 -61.97
CA LYS A 136 -8.42 20.90 -60.89
C LYS A 136 -9.76 21.61 -60.68
N GLU A 137 -10.48 21.25 -59.62
CA GLU A 137 -11.46 22.17 -59.08
C GLU A 137 -10.65 23.39 -58.65
N ASP A 138 -10.91 24.53 -59.29
CA ASP A 138 -10.46 25.81 -58.78
C ASP A 138 -10.91 25.85 -57.32
N ALA A 139 -9.95 25.96 -56.42
CA ALA A 139 -10.19 26.25 -55.02
C ALA A 139 -10.94 27.58 -54.98
N GLY A 140 -12.27 27.49 -55.03
CA GLY A 140 -13.17 28.61 -54.83
C GLY A 140 -12.93 29.13 -53.43
N THR A 141 -12.15 30.19 -53.34
CA THR A 141 -12.32 31.25 -52.36
C THR A 141 -13.81 31.53 -52.22
N SER A 142 -14.42 31.01 -51.17
CA SER A 142 -15.67 31.55 -50.64
C SER A 142 -15.33 32.13 -49.28
N GLU A 143 -14.76 33.33 -49.30
CA GLU A 143 -14.93 34.29 -48.22
C GLU A 143 -16.43 34.57 -48.10
N ASN A 144 -17.04 34.20 -46.97
CA ASN A 144 -17.92 35.07 -46.19
C ASN A 144 -18.20 34.46 -44.81
#